data_AF-A0A8C8SG22-F1
#
_entry.id   AF-A0A8C8SG22-F1
#
_cell.length_a   1.000
_cell.length_b   1.000
_cell.length_c   1.000
_cell.angle_alpha   90.00
_cell.angle_beta   90.00
_cell.angle_gamma   90.00
#
_symmetry.space_group_name_H-M   'P 1'
#
loop_
_entity.id
_entity.type
_entity.pdbx_description
1 polymer ?
#
loop_
_entity_poly.entity_id
_entity_poly.type
_entity_poly.pdbx_seq_one_letter_code
_entity_poly.pdbx_strand_id
1 'polypeptide(L)'
;MLESGCKALKEGVLEKRSNGLLQLWKKKRCILTEEGLLLVPPKPPGPPPAAEPAAAKIKALHFSDMKTVDCVERKGKYVYFTVVMAEGKEIDFRSPQEQGWNAEITLQLVQYKNRQAILAVKSSRQKHEGKKFAPRPALTFVPPQPSRSSRDSALPFVPSY
;
A
#
# COMPACT_ATOMS: atom_id res chain seq x y z
N MET A 1 -17.06 -16.24 20.44
CA MET A 1 -16.02 -15.27 20.83
C MET A 1 -15.26 -14.88 19.58
N LEU A 2 -15.37 -13.63 19.10
CA LEU A 2 -14.39 -13.09 18.15
C LEU A 2 -13.25 -12.50 19.00
N GLU A 3 -12.44 -13.38 19.57
CA GLU A 3 -11.16 -12.99 20.17
C GLU A 3 -10.14 -12.87 19.06
N SER A 4 -9.88 -11.64 18.61
CA SER A 4 -8.69 -11.26 17.85
C SER A 4 -8.58 -9.73 17.83
N GLY A 5 -8.14 -9.16 18.96
CA GLY A 5 -7.24 -7.99 19.11
C GLY A 5 -7.38 -6.69 18.31
N CYS A 6 -8.28 -6.56 17.33
CA CYS A 6 -8.42 -5.35 16.54
C CYS A 6 -9.42 -4.41 17.22
N LYS A 7 -8.91 -3.39 17.91
CA LYS A 7 -9.72 -2.32 18.50
C LYS A 7 -10.61 -1.70 17.40
N ALA A 8 -11.93 -1.75 17.62
CA ALA A 8 -12.88 -1.08 16.74
C ALA A 8 -12.71 0.44 16.89
N LEU A 9 -12.41 1.12 15.80
CA LEU A 9 -12.28 2.58 15.73
C LEU A 9 -13.64 3.24 15.51
N LYS A 10 -14.50 2.56 14.73
CA LYS A 10 -15.88 2.99 14.49
C LYS A 10 -16.75 1.77 14.22
N GLU A 11 -17.95 1.76 14.76
CA GLU A 11 -18.94 0.72 14.52
C GLU A 11 -20.29 1.35 14.17
N GLY A 12 -21.02 0.74 13.26
CA GLY A 12 -22.36 1.20 12.90
C GLY A 12 -22.92 0.51 11.66
N VAL A 13 -23.80 1.21 10.96
CA VAL A 13 -24.49 0.67 9.78
C VAL A 13 -24.05 1.42 8.53
N LEU A 14 -23.65 0.67 7.51
CA LEU A 14 -23.31 1.18 6.18
C LEU A 14 -24.11 0.41 5.13
N GLU A 15 -24.58 1.10 4.09
CA GLU A 15 -25.34 0.45 3.03
C GLU A 15 -24.41 0.12 1.86
N LYS A 16 -24.27 -1.16 1.54
CA LYS A 16 -23.45 -1.66 0.41
C LYS A 16 -24.33 -1.90 -0.80
N ARG A 17 -23.92 -1.45 -1.98
CA ARG A 17 -24.58 -1.79 -3.24
C ARG A 17 -24.36 -3.26 -3.57
N SER A 18 -25.40 -3.93 -4.06
CA SER A 18 -25.29 -5.29 -4.58
C SER A 18 -24.79 -5.28 -6.02
N ASN A 19 -23.96 -6.26 -6.38
CA ASN A 19 -23.46 -6.44 -7.74
C ASN A 19 -24.47 -7.20 -8.64
N GLY A 20 -25.73 -7.33 -8.21
CA GLY A 20 -26.78 -8.03 -8.95
C GLY A 20 -27.61 -7.09 -9.82
N LEU A 21 -28.49 -7.68 -10.65
CA LEU A 21 -29.33 -6.96 -11.63
C LEU A 21 -30.12 -5.79 -11.03
N LEU A 22 -30.60 -5.92 -9.80
CA LEU A 22 -31.43 -4.91 -9.14
C LEU A 22 -30.65 -3.77 -8.46
N GLN A 23 -29.31 -3.83 -8.43
CA GLN A 23 -28.42 -2.80 -7.86
C GLN A 23 -28.88 -2.24 -6.49
N LEU A 24 -29.42 -3.10 -5.62
CA LEU A 24 -30.00 -2.71 -4.34
C LEU A 24 -28.97 -2.31 -3.29
N TRP A 25 -29.33 -1.37 -2.42
CA TRP A 25 -28.57 -0.97 -1.26
C TRP A 25 -28.93 -1.84 -0.05
N LYS A 26 -27.96 -2.57 0.51
CA LYS A 26 -28.17 -3.48 1.64
C LYS A 26 -27.44 -2.97 2.87
N LYS A 27 -28.18 -2.75 3.96
CA LYS A 27 -27.60 -2.41 5.28
C LYS A 27 -26.70 -3.54 5.76
N LYS A 28 -25.48 -3.18 6.16
CA LYS A 28 -24.48 -4.05 6.76
C LYS A 28 -24.01 -3.43 8.05
N ARG A 29 -23.86 -4.26 9.09
CA ARG A 29 -23.18 -3.84 10.32
C ARG A 29 -21.69 -3.80 10.00
N CYS A 30 -21.07 -2.66 10.21
CA CYS A 30 -19.70 -2.39 9.79
C CYS A 30 -18.84 -2.02 10.97
N ILE A 31 -17.62 -2.54 10.99
CA ILE A 31 -16.62 -2.27 12.01
C ILE A 31 -15.36 -1.80 11.29
N LEU A 32 -14.98 -0.55 11.51
CA LEU A 32 -13.72 0.01 11.07
C LEU A 32 -12.65 -0.30 12.11
N THR A 33 -11.54 -0.87 11.67
CA THR A 33 -10.37 -1.16 12.49
C THR A 33 -9.15 -0.45 11.89
N GLU A 34 -8.00 -0.55 12.57
CA GLU A 34 -6.72 -0.03 12.05
C GLU A 34 -6.24 -0.75 10.79
N GLU A 35 -6.77 -1.95 10.52
CA GLU A 35 -6.34 -2.86 9.45
C GLU A 35 -7.36 -2.95 8.30
N GLY A 36 -8.61 -2.54 8.51
CA GLY A 36 -9.61 -2.58 7.45
C GLY A 36 -11.05 -2.32 7.88
N LEU A 37 -11.97 -2.63 6.97
CA LEU A 37 -13.42 -2.53 7.18
C LEU A 37 -14.05 -3.92 7.18
N LEU A 38 -14.66 -4.31 8.29
CA LEU A 38 -15.36 -5.59 8.44
C LEU A 38 -16.85 -5.41 8.14
N LEU A 39 -17.37 -6.14 7.15
CA LEU A 39 -18.80 -6.19 6.85
C LEU A 39 -19.43 -7.42 7.49
N VAL A 40 -20.11 -7.21 8.62
CA VAL A 40 -20.79 -8.25 9.37
C VAL A 40 -22.22 -8.39 8.83
N PRO A 41 -22.62 -9.59 8.36
CA PRO A 41 -24.00 -9.83 7.97
C PRO A 41 -24.91 -9.76 9.21
N PRO A 42 -26.17 -9.33 9.05
CA PRO A 42 -27.14 -9.41 10.13
C PRO A 42 -27.26 -10.87 10.59
N LYS A 43 -27.05 -11.13 11.89
CA LYS A 43 -27.23 -12.46 12.48
C LYS A 43 -28.70 -12.85 12.31
N PRO A 44 -29.03 -13.98 11.64
CA PRO A 44 -30.42 -14.41 11.56
C PRO A 44 -30.93 -14.80 12.96
N PRO A 45 -32.14 -14.38 13.35
CA PRO A 45 -32.79 -14.88 14.55
C PRO A 45 -33.43 -16.25 14.22
N GLY A 46 -32.74 -17.33 14.54
CA GLY A 46 -33.31 -18.69 14.40
C GLY A 46 -32.29 -19.80 14.60
N PRO A 47 -32.73 -21.02 14.98
CA PRO A 47 -31.86 -22.20 15.02
C PRO A 47 -31.31 -22.50 13.61
N PRO A 48 -30.08 -23.05 13.49
CA PRO A 48 -29.46 -23.30 12.20
C PRO A 48 -30.32 -24.26 11.37
N PRO A 49 -30.75 -23.90 10.15
CA PRO A 49 -31.45 -24.85 9.28
C PRO A 49 -30.46 -25.92 8.80
N ALA A 50 -30.93 -27.17 8.76
CA ALA A 50 -30.18 -28.36 8.33
C ALA A 50 -29.95 -28.45 6.81
N ALA A 51 -29.94 -27.32 6.11
CA ALA A 51 -29.59 -27.22 4.69
C ALA A 51 -28.75 -25.97 4.53
N GLU A 52 -27.48 -26.11 4.13
CA GLU A 52 -26.50 -25.03 4.10
C GLU A 52 -27.03 -23.74 3.45
N PRO A 53 -27.23 -22.65 4.23
CA PRO A 53 -27.37 -21.33 3.66
C PRO A 53 -26.01 -20.68 3.78
N ALA A 54 -25.19 -20.77 2.71
CA ALA A 54 -23.90 -20.09 2.50
C ALA A 54 -23.52 -19.20 3.70
N ALA A 55 -22.90 -19.82 4.73
CA ALA A 55 -22.56 -19.18 5.99
C ALA A 55 -22.06 -17.79 5.65
N ALA A 56 -22.79 -16.76 6.09
CA ALA A 56 -22.56 -15.41 5.63
C ALA A 56 -21.18 -14.98 6.16
N LYS A 57 -20.15 -15.28 5.36
CA LYS A 57 -18.75 -15.08 5.72
C LYS A 57 -18.59 -13.59 5.94
N ILE A 58 -18.13 -13.20 7.13
CA ILE A 58 -17.72 -11.84 7.42
C ILE A 58 -16.79 -11.42 6.28
N LYS A 59 -17.18 -10.39 5.53
CA LYS A 59 -16.39 -9.93 4.39
C LYS A 59 -15.51 -8.80 4.89
N ALA A 60 -14.24 -9.12 5.13
CA ALA A 60 -13.23 -8.15 5.51
C ALA A 60 -12.69 -7.47 4.24
N LEU A 61 -12.64 -6.15 4.26
CA LEU A 61 -11.97 -5.33 3.26
C LEU A 61 -10.69 -4.80 3.90
N HIS A 62 -9.58 -5.49 3.68
CA HIS A 62 -8.30 -5.13 4.29
C HIS A 62 -7.71 -3.90 3.60
N PHE A 63 -7.07 -3.03 4.37
CA PHE A 63 -6.38 -1.86 3.83
C PHE A 63 -5.16 -2.21 2.99
N SER A 64 -4.55 -3.39 3.22
CA SER A 64 -3.50 -3.94 2.36
C SER A 64 -3.96 -4.08 0.91
N ASP A 65 -5.23 -4.45 0.73
CA ASP A 65 -5.82 -4.74 -0.57
C ASP A 65 -6.64 -3.56 -1.09
N MET A 66 -6.66 -2.43 -0.37
CA MET A 66 -7.46 -1.26 -0.72
C MET A 66 -6.60 -0.21 -1.44
N LYS A 67 -6.95 0.07 -2.70
CA LYS A 67 -6.25 1.06 -3.51
C LYS A 67 -6.66 2.47 -3.13
N THR A 68 -7.95 2.76 -3.09
CA THR A 68 -8.46 4.10 -2.75
C THR A 68 -9.92 4.06 -2.31
N VAL A 69 -10.39 5.16 -1.74
CA VAL A 69 -11.81 5.48 -1.57
C VAL A 69 -12.10 6.64 -2.51
N ASP A 70 -12.93 6.41 -3.52
CA ASP A 70 -13.20 7.34 -4.62
C ASP A 70 -14.66 7.82 -4.66
N CYS A 71 -14.84 8.98 -5.29
CA CYS A 71 -16.04 9.78 -5.50
C CYS A 71 -16.88 10.06 -4.25
N VAL A 72 -17.04 11.34 -3.91
CA VAL A 72 -17.88 11.80 -2.80
C VAL A 72 -19.05 12.56 -3.41
N GLU A 73 -20.01 11.82 -3.97
CA GLU A 73 -21.26 12.43 -4.41
C GLU A 73 -22.15 12.65 -3.19
N ARG A 74 -22.48 13.91 -2.92
CA ARG A 74 -23.40 14.30 -1.86
C ARG A 74 -24.76 14.53 -2.47
N LYS A 75 -25.73 13.68 -2.15
CA LYS A 75 -27.11 13.79 -2.65
C LYS A 75 -28.09 13.77 -1.49
N GLY A 76 -28.66 14.92 -1.20
CA GLY A 76 -29.51 15.12 -0.03
C GLY A 76 -28.76 14.76 1.26
N LYS A 77 -29.36 13.91 2.09
CA LYS A 77 -28.76 13.47 3.37
C LYS A 77 -27.70 12.37 3.25
N TYR A 78 -27.46 11.85 2.04
CA TYR A 78 -26.57 10.71 1.82
C TYR A 78 -25.28 11.11 1.11
N VAL A 79 -24.19 10.48 1.55
CA VAL A 79 -22.91 10.46 0.86
C VAL A 79 -22.76 9.12 0.19
N TYR A 80 -22.43 9.13 -1.10
CA TYR A 80 -22.11 7.96 -1.90
C TYR A 80 -20.60 7.93 -2.10
N PHE A 81 -20.01 6.75 -1.95
CA PHE A 81 -18.57 6.56 -2.12
C PHE A 81 -18.25 5.13 -2.54
N THR A 82 -17.11 4.97 -3.21
CA THR A 82 -16.66 3.69 -3.75
C THR A 82 -15.33 3.30 -3.14
N VAL A 83 -15.24 2.07 -2.64
CA VAL A 83 -13.97 1.48 -2.23
C VAL A 83 -13.40 0.69 -3.40
N VAL A 84 -12.23 1.09 -3.88
CA VAL A 84 -11.51 0.43 -4.97
C VAL A 84 -10.46 -0.49 -4.38
N MET A 85 -10.57 -1.78 -4.67
CA MET A 85 -9.61 -2.81 -4.25
C MET A 85 -8.45 -2.91 -5.26
N ALA A 86 -7.31 -3.44 -4.82
CA ALA A 86 -6.12 -3.67 -5.63
C ALA A 86 -6.38 -4.65 -6.78
N GLU A 87 -7.30 -5.61 -6.58
CA GLU A 87 -7.78 -6.54 -7.62
C GLU A 87 -8.64 -5.87 -8.72
N GLY A 88 -8.79 -4.54 -8.70
CA GLY A 88 -9.63 -3.78 -9.65
C GLY A 88 -11.13 -3.85 -9.35
N LYS A 89 -11.51 -4.51 -8.27
CA LYS A 89 -12.90 -4.61 -7.82
C LYS A 89 -13.33 -3.35 -7.09
N GLU A 90 -14.50 -2.87 -7.45
CA GLU A 90 -15.12 -1.70 -6.85
C GLU A 90 -16.33 -2.10 -6.00
N ILE A 91 -16.47 -1.42 -4.87
CA ILE A 91 -17.57 -1.63 -3.94
C ILE A 91 -18.17 -0.29 -3.55
N ASP A 92 -19.37 -0.03 -4.06
CA ASP A 92 -20.10 1.17 -3.71
C ASP A 92 -20.80 1.03 -2.36
N PHE A 93 -20.73 2.13 -1.62
CA PHE A 93 -21.37 2.34 -0.35
C PHE A 93 -22.15 3.65 -0.33
N ARG A 94 -23.15 3.71 0.53
CA ARG A 94 -23.77 4.97 0.94
C ARG A 94 -24.04 5.00 2.43
N SER A 95 -23.93 6.19 3.01
CA SER A 95 -24.25 6.45 4.42
C SER A 95 -24.88 7.83 4.60
N PRO A 96 -25.62 8.05 5.70
CA PRO A 96 -25.95 9.40 6.14
C PRO A 96 -24.67 10.26 6.29
N GLN A 97 -24.74 11.52 5.85
CA GLN A 97 -23.59 12.44 5.90
C GLN A 97 -23.04 12.63 7.32
N GLU A 98 -23.94 12.74 8.30
CA GLU A 98 -23.62 12.92 9.72
C GLU A 98 -22.75 11.80 10.31
N GLN A 99 -22.79 10.59 9.73
CA GLN A 99 -21.98 9.47 10.21
C GLN A 99 -20.53 9.56 9.74
N GLY A 100 -20.24 10.29 8.65
CA GLY A 100 -18.87 10.54 8.17
C GLY A 100 -18.08 9.29 7.79
N TRP A 101 -18.73 8.18 7.42
CA TRP A 101 -18.05 6.90 7.12
C TRP A 101 -16.95 7.04 6.06
N ASN A 102 -17.21 7.77 4.98
CA ASN A 102 -16.22 7.97 3.92
C ASN A 102 -14.96 8.68 4.44
N ALA A 103 -15.11 9.72 5.26
CA ALA A 103 -13.98 10.46 5.81
C ALA A 103 -13.14 9.60 6.75
N GLU A 104 -13.80 8.81 7.60
CA GLU A 104 -13.14 7.93 8.57
C GLU A 104 -12.39 6.79 7.88
N ILE A 105 -13.01 6.14 6.90
CA ILE A 105 -12.36 5.08 6.12
C ILE A 105 -11.15 5.65 5.37
N THR A 106 -11.30 6.82 4.73
CA THR A 106 -10.20 7.49 4.03
C THR A 106 -9.05 7.82 4.98
N LEU A 107 -9.34 8.41 6.14
CA LEU A 107 -8.33 8.76 7.13
C LEU A 107 -7.57 7.51 7.60
N GLN A 108 -8.29 6.43 7.92
CA GLN A 108 -7.65 5.19 8.37
C GLN A 108 -6.82 4.51 7.28
N LEU A 109 -7.28 4.53 6.03
CA LEU A 109 -6.51 4.01 4.90
C LEU A 109 -5.20 4.79 4.71
N VAL A 110 -5.25 6.12 4.81
CA VAL A 110 -4.05 6.97 4.71
C VAL A 110 -3.09 6.68 5.87
N GLN A 111 -3.59 6.59 7.10
CA GLN A 111 -2.77 6.26 8.26
C GLN A 111 -2.10 4.89 8.10
N TYR A 112 -2.84 3.87 7.66
CA TYR A 112 -2.30 2.54 7.39
C TYR A 112 -1.15 2.59 6.37
N LYS A 113 -1.36 3.24 5.23
CA LYS A 113 -0.33 3.35 4.17
C LYS A 113 0.91 4.12 4.64
N ASN A 114 0.73 5.17 5.44
CA ASN A 114 1.83 5.91 6.03
C ASN A 114 2.65 5.05 6.99
N ARG A 115 2.00 4.23 7.85
CA ARG A 115 2.71 3.27 8.72
C ARG A 115 3.55 2.29 7.90
N GLN A 116 2.97 1.72 6.84
CA GLN A 116 3.66 0.78 5.96
C GLN A 116 4.87 1.44 5.25
N ALA A 117 4.72 2.67 4.76
CA ALA A 117 5.80 3.41 4.11
C ALA A 117 6.99 3.65 5.07
N ILE A 118 6.70 4.06 6.31
CA ILE A 118 7.75 4.27 7.34
C ILE A 118 8.50 2.97 7.64
N LEU A 119 7.78 1.85 7.79
CA LEU A 119 8.39 0.54 8.05
C LEU A 119 9.28 0.09 6.88
N ALA A 120 8.82 0.27 5.64
CA ALA A 120 9.60 -0.05 4.45
C ALA A 120 10.90 0.76 4.38
N VAL A 121 10.84 2.06 4.67
CA VAL A 121 12.04 2.93 4.69
C VAL A 121 13.02 2.52 5.79
N LYS A 122 12.54 2.24 7.01
CA LYS A 122 13.38 1.78 8.13
C LYS A 122 14.11 0.47 7.80
N SER A 123 13.39 -0.50 7.24
CA SER A 123 13.96 -1.80 6.86
C SER A 123 15.03 -1.67 5.74
N SER A 124 14.85 -0.73 4.82
CA SER A 124 15.80 -0.48 3.73
C SER A 124 17.10 0.15 4.23
N ARG A 125 17.03 1.07 5.21
CA ARG A 125 18.23 1.68 5.82
C ARG A 125 19.07 0.66 6.59
N GLN A 126 18.45 -0.22 7.38
CA GLN A 126 19.16 -1.31 8.06
C GLN A 126 19.89 -2.26 7.09
N LYS A 127 19.30 -2.55 5.93
CA LYS A 127 19.97 -3.36 4.89
C LYS A 127 21.19 -2.69 4.27
N HIS A 128 21.22 -1.35 4.22
CA HIS A 128 22.36 -0.59 3.70
C HIS A 128 23.46 -0.45 4.76
N GLU A 129 23.12 -0.28 6.04
CA GLU A 129 24.09 -0.24 7.14
C GLU A 129 24.77 -1.61 7.39
N GLY A 130 24.13 -2.71 7.02
CA GLY A 130 24.72 -4.06 7.04
C GLY A 130 25.73 -4.32 5.91
N LYS A 131 25.74 -3.52 4.84
CA LYS A 131 26.85 -3.49 3.87
C LYS A 131 27.90 -2.51 4.38
N LYS A 132 28.74 -2.96 5.31
CA LYS A 132 30.05 -2.34 5.52
C LYS A 132 30.71 -2.27 4.14
N PHE A 133 31.01 -1.06 3.68
CA PHE A 133 31.89 -0.86 2.53
C PHE A 133 33.13 -1.71 2.77
N ALA A 134 33.42 -2.66 1.88
CA ALA A 134 34.75 -3.23 1.82
C ALA A 134 35.72 -2.06 1.69
N PRO A 135 36.80 -1.99 2.49
CA PRO A 135 37.77 -0.92 2.35
C PRO A 135 38.23 -0.91 0.90
N ARG A 136 38.07 0.25 0.25
CA ARG A 136 38.53 0.47 -1.12
C ARG A 136 40.01 0.06 -1.14
N PRO A 137 40.45 -0.88 -2.01
CA PRO A 137 41.87 -1.21 -2.09
C PRO A 137 42.63 0.10 -2.37
N ALA A 138 43.63 0.40 -1.54
CA ALA A 138 44.46 1.56 -1.72
C ALA A 138 45.03 1.52 -3.14
N LEU A 139 44.72 2.54 -3.95
CA LEU A 139 45.37 2.71 -5.24
C LEU A 139 46.85 2.93 -4.94
N THR A 140 47.67 1.92 -5.23
CA THR A 140 49.12 2.05 -5.19
C THR A 140 49.50 3.11 -6.21
N PHE A 141 50.00 4.23 -5.71
CA PHE A 141 50.58 5.27 -6.53
C PHE A 141 51.81 4.70 -7.24
N VAL A 142 51.70 4.49 -8.55
CA VAL A 142 52.84 4.18 -9.41
C VAL A 142 53.41 5.50 -9.91
N PRO A 143 54.58 5.95 -9.45
CA PRO A 143 55.18 7.18 -9.96
C PRO A 143 55.53 7.01 -11.44
N PRO A 144 55.33 8.05 -12.28
CA PRO A 144 55.66 8.00 -13.69
C PRO A 144 57.18 7.85 -13.86
N GLN A 145 57.60 6.84 -14.63
CA GLN A 145 59.00 6.65 -15.01
C GLN A 145 59.43 7.78 -15.96
N PRO A 146 60.63 8.36 -15.78
CA PRO A 146 61.12 9.40 -16.66
C PRO A 146 61.37 8.82 -18.06
N SER A 147 60.74 9.41 -19.07
CA SER A 147 60.98 9.10 -20.48
C SER A 147 62.44 9.39 -20.82
N ARG A 148 63.19 8.36 -21.22
CA ARG A 148 64.55 8.54 -21.77
C ARG A 148 64.47 9.40 -23.02
N SER A 149 65.04 10.60 -22.92
CA SER A 149 65.28 11.50 -24.04
C SER A 149 66.15 10.80 -25.08
N SER A 150 65.64 10.67 -26.30
CA SER A 150 66.46 10.24 -27.44
C SER A 150 67.42 11.37 -27.81
N ARG A 151 68.66 11.28 -27.35
CA ARG A 151 69.80 11.87 -28.06
C ARG A 151 70.31 10.80 -29.01
N ASP A 152 70.15 11.03 -30.30
CA ASP A 152 71.26 10.96 -31.26
C ASP A 152 70.74 11.21 -32.67
N SER A 153 71.14 12.34 -33.23
CA SER A 153 71.12 12.58 -34.67
C SER A 153 72.44 13.27 -35.01
N ALA A 154 73.51 12.47 -35.00
CA ALA A 154 74.78 12.86 -35.61
C ALA A 154 74.73 12.43 -37.08
N LEU A 155 74.59 13.41 -37.97
CA LEU A 155 74.81 13.21 -39.41
C LEU A 155 76.33 13.23 -39.67
N PRO A 156 76.90 12.33 -40.49
CA PRO A 156 78.28 12.44 -40.89
C PRO A 156 78.45 13.50 -41.98
N PHE A 157 79.46 14.35 -41.78
CA PHE A 157 79.98 15.35 -42.71
C PHE A 157 80.74 14.66 -43.85
N VAL A 158 80.46 15.05 -45.10
CA VAL A 158 81.19 14.59 -46.29
C VAL A 158 81.75 15.82 -47.02
N PRO A 159 83.07 15.92 -47.26
CA PRO A 159 83.66 17.01 -48.02
C PRO A 159 83.71 16.68 -49.52
N SER A 160 83.43 17.65 -50.38
CA SER A 160 83.76 17.57 -51.82
C SER A 160 84.83 18.61 -52.15
N TYR A 161 85.84 18.15 -52.87
CA TYR A 161 86.86 18.92 -53.58
C TYR A 161 86.29 19.57 -54.83
#